data_AF-A0AA96XQE0-F1
#
_entry.id   AF-A0AA96XQE0-F1
#
_cell.length_a   1.000
_cell.length_b   1.000
_cell.length_c   1.000
_cell.angle_alpha   90.00
_cell.angle_beta   90.00
_cell.angle_gamma   90.00
#
_symmetry.space_group_name_H-M   'P 1'
#
loop_
_entity.id
_entity.type
_entity.pdbx_description
1 polymer ?
#
loop_
_entity_poly.entity_id
_entity_poly.type
_entity_poly.pdbx_seq_one_letter_code
_entity_poly.pdbx_strand_id
1 'polypeptide(L)'
;MAVSVLGFRGHLLGGRAEDLLSHPDALVVTAALRALNLSSKPHAPRLLGVLLGDSRPEVRWAAIETGLVFGVRDAWTVCERESTATGSPLRRRLWALLAAAGDVRFLERLISFSEEAATREDALWALGFTGRVPAAESCLRWMCEEPRVARLAGEAFSAITGLRMAGAHVLPEPEPEDALPPLEDEDLDADLGLRPEDALALPAQDEVARWWERARDGFSPDNRYLLGKPFTGASLLDALAQGPMRRRHLYALELMVRTRGSYAVQVRAFTSRQREQLALASAVRERLPAWGFMS
;
A
#
# COMPACT_ATOMS: atom_id res chain seq x y z
N MET A 1 -14.86 6.27 19.86
CA MET A 1 -15.49 5.25 18.98
C MET A 1 -16.65 5.78 18.12
N ALA A 2 -17.62 6.54 18.64
CA ALA A 2 -18.78 7.00 17.87
C ALA A 2 -18.43 7.83 16.62
N VAL A 3 -17.46 8.76 16.71
CA VAL A 3 -16.99 9.59 15.59
C VAL A 3 -16.45 8.74 14.42
N SER A 4 -15.68 7.69 14.72
CA SER A 4 -15.16 6.78 13.69
C SER A 4 -16.28 6.05 12.95
N VAL A 5 -17.31 5.59 13.68
CA VAL A 5 -18.47 4.91 13.08
C VAL A 5 -19.30 5.87 12.24
N LEU A 6 -19.54 7.09 12.74
CA LEU A 6 -20.32 8.11 12.03
C LEU A 6 -19.59 8.58 10.75
N GLY A 7 -18.28 8.83 10.86
CA GLY A 7 -17.44 9.18 9.71
C GLY A 7 -17.41 8.08 8.67
N PHE A 8 -17.19 6.83 9.10
CA PHE A 8 -17.20 5.67 8.23
C PHE A 8 -18.55 5.51 7.52
N ARG A 9 -19.67 5.66 8.23
CA ARG A 9 -21.02 5.58 7.63
C ARG A 9 -21.40 6.79 6.77
N GLY A 10 -20.55 7.82 6.69
CA GLY A 10 -20.85 9.05 5.94
C GLY A 10 -21.91 9.93 6.63
N HIS A 11 -22.16 9.71 7.93
CA HIS A 11 -23.11 10.50 8.72
C HIS A 11 -22.44 11.65 9.47
N LEU A 12 -21.10 11.74 9.44
CA LEU A 12 -20.38 12.90 9.95
C LEU A 12 -20.32 13.97 8.86
N LEU A 13 -21.16 14.99 8.97
CA LEU A 13 -21.18 16.14 8.06
C LEU A 13 -19.84 16.89 8.09
N GLY A 14 -19.39 17.40 6.94
CA GLY A 14 -18.08 18.04 6.79
C GLY A 14 -17.78 19.12 7.84
N GLY A 15 -18.73 20.03 8.11
CA GLY A 15 -18.54 21.07 9.13
C GLY A 15 -18.29 20.50 10.55
N ARG A 16 -19.01 19.43 10.93
CA ARG A 16 -18.78 18.76 12.22
C ARG A 16 -17.46 17.99 12.25
N ALA A 17 -16.99 17.49 11.11
CA ALA A 17 -15.68 16.87 11.03
C ALA A 17 -14.56 17.92 11.18
N GLU A 18 -14.71 19.11 10.61
CA GLU A 18 -13.75 20.21 10.78
C GLU A 18 -13.61 20.66 12.24
N ASP A 19 -14.72 20.78 12.96
CA ASP A 19 -14.70 21.16 14.38
C ASP A 19 -13.90 20.16 15.25
N LEU A 20 -13.88 18.89 14.84
CA LEU A 20 -13.20 17.82 15.56
C LEU A 20 -11.69 17.73 15.28
N LEU A 21 -11.17 18.52 14.35
CA LEU A 21 -9.74 18.52 14.01
C LEU A 21 -8.84 19.12 15.10
N SER A 22 -9.40 19.98 15.96
CA SER A 22 -8.70 20.56 17.11
C SER A 22 -8.77 19.69 18.38
N HIS A 23 -9.33 18.48 18.29
CA HIS A 23 -9.56 17.63 19.45
C HIS A 23 -8.24 17.06 20.03
N PRO A 24 -8.09 16.96 21.37
CA PRO A 24 -6.86 16.45 21.99
C PRO A 24 -6.59 14.97 21.70
N ASP A 25 -7.64 14.16 21.56
CA ASP A 25 -7.53 12.73 21.20
C ASP A 25 -7.19 12.53 19.72
N ALA A 26 -6.06 11.86 19.46
CA ALA A 26 -5.59 11.48 18.13
C ALA A 26 -6.62 10.69 17.32
N LEU A 27 -7.34 9.77 17.97
CA LEU A 27 -8.31 8.90 17.28
C LEU A 27 -9.49 9.71 16.72
N VAL A 28 -9.88 10.78 17.42
CA VAL A 28 -10.95 11.68 16.97
C VAL A 28 -10.49 12.48 15.76
N VAL A 29 -9.29 13.05 15.79
CA VAL A 29 -8.74 13.83 14.68
C VAL A 29 -8.54 12.96 13.44
N THR A 30 -7.95 11.77 13.59
CA THR A 30 -7.79 10.80 12.49
C THR A 30 -9.14 10.37 11.91
N ALA A 31 -10.16 10.15 12.74
CA ALA A 31 -11.50 9.81 12.27
C ALA A 31 -12.16 10.97 11.51
N ALA A 32 -11.98 12.20 11.98
CA ALA A 32 -12.47 13.40 11.31
C ALA A 32 -11.83 13.60 9.93
N LEU A 33 -10.50 13.47 9.83
CA LEU A 33 -9.77 13.52 8.56
C LEU A 33 -10.27 12.46 7.57
N ARG A 34 -10.43 11.21 8.02
CA ARG A 34 -10.98 10.13 7.19
C ARG A 34 -12.42 10.40 6.73
N ALA A 35 -13.24 11.01 7.58
CA ALA A 35 -14.60 11.39 7.21
C ALA A 35 -14.62 12.49 6.14
N LEU A 36 -13.73 13.48 6.25
CA LEU A 36 -13.58 14.54 5.24
C LEU A 36 -13.18 13.97 3.88
N ASN A 37 -12.32 12.95 3.85
CA ASN A 37 -11.93 12.26 2.61
C ASN A 37 -13.10 11.51 1.92
N LEU A 38 -14.20 11.29 2.64
CA LEU A 38 -15.40 10.60 2.15
C LEU A 38 -16.58 11.57 1.92
N SER A 39 -16.36 12.88 2.09
CA SER A 39 -17.39 13.91 1.92
C SER A 39 -17.86 14.00 0.47
N SER A 40 -19.16 14.25 0.28
CA SER A 40 -19.74 14.54 -1.05
C SER A 40 -19.26 15.87 -1.65
N LYS A 41 -18.69 16.76 -0.82
CA LYS A 41 -18.03 18.00 -1.22
C LYS A 41 -16.57 17.94 -0.76
N PRO A 42 -15.68 17.30 -1.54
CA PRO A 42 -14.29 17.13 -1.16
C PRO A 42 -13.55 18.46 -1.15
N HIS A 43 -12.89 18.79 -0.04
CA HIS A 43 -11.98 19.92 0.08
C HIS A 43 -10.94 19.67 1.18
N ALA A 44 -9.77 20.28 1.04
CA ALA A 44 -8.76 20.26 2.08
C ALA A 44 -9.24 21.06 3.32
N PRO A 45 -9.17 20.49 4.53
CA PRO A 45 -9.55 21.21 5.74
C PRO A 45 -8.58 22.36 6.04
N ARG A 46 -9.08 23.44 6.65
CA ARG A 46 -8.26 24.62 6.98
C ARG A 46 -7.07 24.32 7.88
N LEU A 47 -7.23 23.37 8.81
CA LEU A 47 -6.18 22.98 9.76
C LEU A 47 -5.16 22.01 9.17
N LEU A 48 -5.29 21.60 7.89
CA LEU A 48 -4.41 20.59 7.29
C LEU A 48 -2.92 20.93 7.43
N GLY A 49 -2.53 22.19 7.15
CA GLY A 49 -1.13 22.62 7.25
C GLY A 49 -0.55 22.45 8.66
N VAL A 50 -1.36 22.72 9.70
CA VAL A 50 -0.98 22.51 11.10
C VAL A 50 -0.86 21.01 11.40
N LEU A 51 -1.83 20.21 10.95
CA LEU A 51 -1.88 18.77 11.22
C LEU A 51 -0.78 17.98 10.51
N LEU A 52 -0.23 18.47 9.40
CA LEU A 52 0.95 17.90 8.75
C LEU A 52 2.20 17.94 9.66
N GLY A 53 2.25 18.89 10.61
CA GLY A 53 3.32 19.02 11.60
C GLY A 53 2.96 18.52 13.00
N ASP A 54 1.84 17.80 13.17
CA ASP A 54 1.36 17.35 14.48
C ASP A 54 2.39 16.45 15.20
N SER A 55 2.49 16.48 16.53
CA SER A 55 3.43 15.61 17.25
C SER A 55 2.98 14.14 17.26
N ARG A 56 1.69 13.87 17.07
CA ARG A 56 1.08 12.53 17.08
C ARG A 56 1.25 11.86 15.70
N PRO A 57 1.98 10.73 15.56
CA PRO A 57 2.27 10.11 14.27
C PRO A 57 1.02 9.74 13.45
N GLU A 58 -0.04 9.30 14.11
CA GLU A 58 -1.30 8.83 13.51
C GLU A 58 -2.12 9.99 12.95
N VAL A 59 -1.99 11.17 13.56
CA VAL A 59 -2.59 12.41 13.07
C VAL A 59 -1.80 12.93 11.88
N ARG A 60 -0.46 12.97 11.98
CA ARG A 60 0.40 13.33 10.83
C ARG A 60 0.12 12.44 9.63
N TRP A 61 0.05 11.12 9.84
CA TRP A 61 -0.28 10.18 8.77
C TRP A 61 -1.62 10.49 8.12
N ALA A 62 -2.67 10.64 8.93
CA ALA A 62 -4.00 10.95 8.42
C ALA A 62 -4.03 12.30 7.68
N ALA A 63 -3.24 13.27 8.14
CA ALA A 63 -3.09 14.58 7.49
C ALA A 63 -2.35 14.45 6.15
N ILE A 64 -1.27 13.66 6.09
CA ILE A 64 -0.57 13.34 4.83
C ILE A 64 -1.56 12.68 3.86
N GLU A 65 -2.24 11.59 4.25
CA GLU A 65 -3.25 10.93 3.39
C GLU A 65 -4.29 11.92 2.87
N THR A 66 -4.85 12.74 3.76
CA THR A 66 -5.87 13.75 3.43
C THR A 66 -5.35 14.81 2.47
N GLY A 67 -4.14 15.32 2.71
CA GLY A 67 -3.53 16.32 1.85
C GLY A 67 -3.20 15.77 0.47
N LEU A 68 -2.72 14.53 0.39
CA LEU A 68 -2.47 13.85 -0.89
C LEU A 68 -3.79 13.61 -1.65
N VAL A 69 -4.84 13.18 -0.95
CA VAL A 69 -6.19 13.03 -1.54
C VAL A 69 -6.69 14.34 -2.13
N PHE A 70 -6.40 15.48 -1.51
CA PHE A 70 -6.84 16.79 -2.03
C PHE A 70 -5.79 17.52 -2.89
N GLY A 71 -4.66 16.88 -3.22
CA GLY A 71 -3.63 17.45 -4.08
C GLY A 71 -2.85 18.62 -3.46
N VAL A 72 -2.75 18.67 -2.13
CA VAL A 72 -2.01 19.70 -1.39
C VAL A 72 -0.50 19.43 -1.51
N ARG A 73 0.24 20.40 -2.07
CA ARG A 73 1.69 20.28 -2.31
C ARG A 73 2.49 20.03 -1.04
N ASP A 74 2.17 20.73 0.04
CA ASP A 74 2.87 20.57 1.33
C ASP A 74 2.77 19.14 1.88
N ALA A 75 1.67 18.44 1.58
CA ALA A 75 1.52 17.04 1.98
C ALA A 75 2.49 16.11 1.23
N TRP A 76 2.80 16.40 -0.04
CA TRP A 76 3.85 15.69 -0.78
C TRP A 76 5.23 15.94 -0.16
N THR A 77 5.56 17.19 0.12
CA THR A 77 6.84 17.54 0.75
C THR A 77 7.03 16.87 2.11
N VAL A 78 5.98 16.85 2.94
CA VAL A 78 6.03 16.15 4.23
C VAL A 78 6.12 14.63 4.03
N CYS A 79 5.36 14.05 3.10
CA CYS A 79 5.44 12.62 2.77
C CYS A 79 6.86 12.19 2.40
N GLU A 80 7.51 12.94 1.50
CA GLU A 80 8.90 12.68 1.07
C GLU A 80 9.88 12.79 2.23
N ARG A 81 9.79 13.86 3.03
CA ARG A 81 10.66 14.05 4.21
C ARG A 81 10.53 12.91 5.22
N GLU A 82 9.29 12.55 5.58
CA GLU A 82 9.03 11.47 6.53
C GLU A 82 9.45 10.09 5.99
N SER A 83 9.44 9.90 4.66
CA SER A 83 9.89 8.66 4.03
C SER A 83 11.38 8.39 4.22
N THR A 84 12.18 9.44 4.42
CA THR A 84 13.62 9.37 4.66
C THR A 84 13.98 9.40 6.14
N ALA A 85 13.00 9.56 7.04
CA ALA A 85 13.25 9.62 8.47
C ALA A 85 13.60 8.24 9.04
N THR A 86 14.75 8.15 9.72
CA THR A 86 15.19 6.93 10.40
C THR A 86 14.18 6.52 11.47
N GLY A 87 13.82 5.23 11.50
CA GLY A 87 12.91 4.69 12.51
C GLY A 87 11.46 5.16 12.41
N SER A 88 11.03 5.78 11.30
CA SER A 88 9.63 6.20 11.15
C SER A 88 8.67 5.01 11.25
N PRO A 89 7.69 5.01 12.18
CA PRO A 89 6.68 3.94 12.28
C PRO A 89 5.72 3.92 11.07
N LEU A 90 5.79 4.93 10.21
CA LEU A 90 4.97 5.08 9.02
C LEU A 90 5.69 4.66 7.73
N ARG A 91 6.98 4.28 7.82
CA ARG A 91 7.86 3.98 6.67
C ARG A 91 7.17 3.11 5.63
N ARG A 92 6.67 1.94 6.05
CA ARG A 92 5.99 0.99 5.16
C ARG A 92 4.85 1.60 4.35
N ARG A 93 4.03 2.45 4.98
CA ARG A 93 2.86 3.07 4.34
C ARG A 93 3.28 4.21 3.41
N LEU A 94 4.21 5.05 3.86
CA LEU A 94 4.77 6.16 3.07
C LEU A 94 5.46 5.62 1.82
N TRP A 95 6.27 4.58 1.95
CA TRP A 95 6.98 3.96 0.84
C TRP A 95 6.03 3.33 -0.17
N ALA A 96 5.01 2.61 0.29
CA ALA A 96 4.04 2.04 -0.64
C ALA A 96 3.26 3.12 -1.42
N LEU A 97 2.98 4.27 -0.79
CA LEU A 97 2.30 5.39 -1.44
C LEU A 97 3.20 6.12 -2.44
N LEU A 98 4.46 6.39 -2.09
CA LEU A 98 5.45 6.96 -2.99
C LEU A 98 5.78 6.01 -4.16
N ALA A 99 5.81 4.71 -3.91
CA ALA A 99 5.91 3.70 -4.96
C ALA A 99 4.73 3.77 -5.94
N ALA A 100 3.51 3.89 -5.42
CA ALA A 100 2.31 4.06 -6.23
C ALA A 100 2.28 5.40 -6.99
N ALA A 101 3.00 6.41 -6.50
CA ALA A 101 3.19 7.69 -7.18
C ALA A 101 4.00 7.59 -8.46
N GLY A 102 4.77 6.52 -8.65
CA GLY A 102 5.49 6.25 -9.88
C GLY A 102 6.77 7.08 -10.09
N ASP A 103 7.34 7.65 -9.02
CA ASP A 103 8.66 8.30 -9.07
C ASP A 103 9.77 7.26 -9.31
N VAL A 104 10.47 7.38 -10.43
CA VAL A 104 11.58 6.49 -10.82
C VAL A 104 12.76 6.62 -9.84
N ARG A 105 13.03 7.81 -9.30
CA ARG A 105 14.10 7.99 -8.29
C ARG A 105 13.77 7.28 -6.98
N PHE A 106 12.48 7.17 -6.67
CA PHE A 106 12.04 6.41 -5.50
C PHE A 106 12.17 4.91 -5.71
N LEU A 107 11.94 4.40 -6.94
CA LEU A 107 12.19 2.99 -7.28
C LEU A 107 13.66 2.59 -7.01
N GLU A 108 14.63 3.38 -7.48
CA GLU A 108 16.06 3.08 -7.24
C GLU A 108 16.39 3.03 -5.75
N ARG A 109 15.84 3.97 -4.96
CA ARG A 109 15.98 3.97 -3.50
C ARG A 109 15.37 2.72 -2.87
N LEU A 110 14.17 2.30 -3.29
CA LEU A 110 13.54 1.09 -2.77
C LEU A 110 14.36 -0.17 -3.08
N ILE A 111 14.96 -0.26 -4.26
CA ILE A 111 15.86 -1.36 -4.59
C ILE A 111 17.07 -1.34 -3.64
N SER A 112 17.69 -0.18 -3.42
CA SER A 112 18.79 -0.05 -2.44
C SER A 112 18.37 -0.44 -1.02
N PHE A 113 17.19 -0.01 -0.56
CA PHE A 113 16.66 -0.37 0.77
C PHE A 113 16.31 -1.86 0.87
N SER A 114 16.06 -2.55 -0.24
CA SER A 114 15.87 -4.00 -0.19
C SER A 114 17.14 -4.76 0.21
N GLU A 115 18.33 -4.19 -0.04
CA GLU A 115 19.62 -4.78 0.31
C GLU A 115 19.90 -4.70 1.82
N GLU A 116 19.34 -3.73 2.53
CA GLU A 116 19.55 -3.54 3.97
C GLU A 116 18.55 -4.35 4.81
N ALA A 117 19.04 -5.23 5.70
CA ALA A 117 18.19 -6.10 6.52
C ALA A 117 17.12 -5.34 7.33
N ALA A 118 17.46 -4.16 7.86
CA ALA A 118 16.56 -3.34 8.69
C ALA A 118 15.41 -2.67 7.92
N THR A 119 15.47 -2.61 6.59
CA THR A 119 14.47 -1.95 5.73
C THR A 119 13.92 -2.85 4.63
N ARG A 120 14.51 -4.03 4.42
CA ARG A 120 14.24 -4.97 3.35
C ARG A 120 12.77 -5.28 3.14
N GLU A 121 12.05 -5.58 4.20
CA GLU A 121 10.67 -6.02 4.10
C GLU A 121 9.69 -4.90 3.77
N ASP A 122 9.94 -3.71 4.32
CA ASP A 122 9.19 -2.51 3.97
C ASP A 122 9.47 -2.12 2.51
N ALA A 123 10.71 -2.30 2.05
CA ALA A 123 11.11 -2.09 0.67
C ALA A 123 10.42 -3.08 -0.26
N LEU A 124 10.47 -4.39 0.02
CA LEU A 124 9.81 -5.44 -0.77
C LEU A 124 8.29 -5.21 -0.86
N TRP A 125 7.65 -4.86 0.26
CA TRP A 125 6.25 -4.49 0.26
C TRP A 125 5.95 -3.33 -0.69
N ALA A 126 6.75 -2.26 -0.61
CA ALA A 126 6.59 -1.06 -1.44
C ALA A 126 6.92 -1.31 -2.92
N LEU A 127 7.92 -2.14 -3.24
CA LEU A 127 8.30 -2.50 -4.61
C LEU A 127 7.11 -3.04 -5.40
N GLY A 128 6.25 -3.84 -4.77
CA GLY A 128 5.03 -4.36 -5.39
C GLY A 128 3.94 -3.31 -5.72
N PHE A 129 4.11 -2.04 -5.34
CA PHE A 129 3.23 -0.93 -5.75
C PHE A 129 3.80 -0.07 -6.88
N THR A 130 5.10 -0.22 -7.16
CA THR A 130 5.78 0.51 -8.24
C THR A 130 5.22 0.11 -9.60
N GLY A 131 4.91 -1.18 -9.77
CA GLY A 131 4.49 -1.76 -11.06
C GLY A 131 5.59 -1.77 -12.11
N ARG A 132 6.86 -1.69 -11.74
CA ARG A 132 7.98 -1.54 -12.69
C ARG A 132 8.75 -2.85 -12.86
N VAL A 133 9.27 -3.09 -14.07
CA VAL A 133 10.07 -4.28 -14.39
C VAL A 133 11.29 -4.44 -13.45
N PRO A 134 12.12 -3.40 -13.19
CA PRO A 134 13.25 -3.54 -12.28
C PRO A 134 12.85 -3.93 -10.85
N ALA A 135 11.64 -3.55 -10.41
CA ALA A 135 11.11 -3.98 -9.11
C ALA A 135 10.77 -5.47 -9.11
N ALA A 136 10.16 -5.98 -10.18
CA ALA A 136 9.87 -7.42 -10.32
C ALA A 136 11.17 -8.24 -10.34
N GLU A 137 12.18 -7.79 -11.08
CA GLU A 137 13.48 -8.46 -11.12
C GLU A 137 14.20 -8.44 -9.77
N SER A 138 14.13 -7.33 -9.04
CA SER A 138 14.63 -7.25 -7.66
C SER A 138 13.89 -8.23 -6.74
N CYS A 139 12.56 -8.29 -6.81
CA CYS A 139 11.77 -9.25 -6.03
C CYS A 139 12.16 -10.69 -6.37
N LEU A 140 12.36 -11.04 -7.64
CA LEU A 140 12.77 -12.40 -8.03
C LEU A 140 14.10 -12.84 -7.38
N ARG A 141 15.05 -11.92 -7.19
CA ARG A 141 16.31 -12.22 -6.49
C ARG A 141 16.08 -12.54 -5.01
N TRP A 142 15.18 -11.83 -4.34
CA TRP A 142 14.88 -12.02 -2.92
C TRP A 142 14.07 -13.30 -2.62
N MET A 143 13.63 -14.05 -3.62
CA MET A 143 12.87 -15.30 -3.43
C MET A 143 13.72 -16.51 -3.00
N CYS A 144 15.05 -16.44 -3.11
CA CYS A 144 15.95 -17.52 -2.67
C CYS A 144 16.47 -17.36 -1.22
N GLU A 145 16.02 -16.31 -0.53
CA GLU A 145 16.43 -16.00 0.83
C GLU A 145 15.52 -16.66 1.88
N GLU A 146 15.68 -16.26 3.14
CA GLU A 146 14.86 -16.74 4.25
C GLU A 146 13.34 -16.68 3.95
N PRO A 147 12.54 -17.63 4.48
CA PRO A 147 11.13 -17.81 4.08
C PRO A 147 10.29 -16.54 4.14
N ARG A 148 10.53 -15.69 5.15
CA ARG A 148 9.79 -14.44 5.34
C ARG A 148 10.04 -13.43 4.21
N VAL A 149 11.30 -13.24 3.85
CA VAL A 149 11.73 -12.36 2.76
C VAL A 149 11.24 -12.91 1.43
N ALA A 150 11.37 -14.22 1.21
CA ALA A 150 10.91 -14.88 0.00
C ALA A 150 9.39 -14.74 -0.21
N ARG A 151 8.59 -14.93 0.84
CA ARG A 151 7.12 -14.75 0.79
C ARG A 151 6.72 -13.32 0.38
N LEU A 152 7.35 -12.30 0.97
CA LEU A 152 7.11 -10.89 0.61
C LEU A 152 7.52 -10.58 -0.83
N ALA A 153 8.68 -11.09 -1.25
CA ALA A 153 9.16 -10.96 -2.61
C ALA A 153 8.20 -11.62 -3.62
N GLY A 154 7.69 -12.81 -3.31
CA GLY A 154 6.65 -13.50 -4.09
C GLY A 154 5.37 -12.68 -4.22
N GLU A 155 4.88 -12.09 -3.13
CA GLU A 155 3.71 -11.22 -3.15
C GLU A 155 3.94 -9.97 -4.02
N ALA A 156 5.07 -9.31 -3.86
CA ALA A 156 5.42 -8.10 -4.61
C ALA A 156 5.58 -8.38 -6.11
N PHE A 157 6.25 -9.48 -6.47
CA PHE A 157 6.37 -9.95 -7.85
C PHE A 157 4.99 -10.19 -8.46
N SER A 158 4.12 -10.92 -7.75
CA SER A 158 2.74 -11.21 -8.18
C SER A 158 1.93 -9.94 -8.42
N ALA A 159 2.09 -8.93 -7.55
CA ALA A 159 1.40 -7.66 -7.66
C ALA A 159 1.77 -6.88 -8.93
N ILE A 160 3.00 -7.05 -9.43
CA ILE A 160 3.50 -6.42 -10.66
C ILE A 160 3.12 -7.26 -11.87
N THR A 161 3.49 -8.55 -11.87
CA THR A 161 3.46 -9.41 -13.06
C THR A 161 2.13 -10.14 -13.26
N GLY A 162 1.29 -10.21 -12.23
CA GLY A 162 0.04 -10.96 -12.26
C GLY A 162 0.21 -12.47 -12.13
N LEU A 163 1.45 -12.96 -11.98
CA LEU A 163 1.69 -14.37 -11.68
C LEU A 163 1.04 -14.71 -10.33
N ARG A 164 0.24 -15.77 -10.30
CA ARG A 164 -0.34 -16.27 -9.05
C ARG A 164 0.64 -17.23 -8.38
N MET A 165 1.00 -16.97 -7.12
CA MET A 165 1.74 -17.91 -6.28
C MET A 165 0.85 -19.08 -5.88
N ALA A 166 0.78 -20.09 -6.74
CA ALA A 166 0.07 -21.35 -6.52
C ALA A 166 0.62 -22.45 -7.44
N GLY A 167 0.31 -23.72 -7.13
CA GLY A 167 0.71 -24.86 -7.95
C GLY A 167 2.23 -25.00 -8.04
N ALA A 168 2.77 -25.06 -9.25
CA ALA A 168 4.21 -25.19 -9.48
C ALA A 168 5.03 -23.98 -8.99
N HIS A 169 4.40 -22.83 -8.76
CA HIS A 169 5.11 -21.61 -8.33
C HIS A 169 5.28 -21.49 -6.81
N VAL A 170 4.83 -22.50 -6.04
CA VAL A 170 4.95 -22.50 -4.59
C VAL A 170 5.63 -23.77 -4.12
N LEU A 171 6.48 -23.63 -3.11
CA LEU A 171 7.04 -24.76 -2.39
C LEU A 171 6.01 -25.29 -1.39
N PRO A 172 6.09 -26.58 -1.01
CA PRO A 172 5.40 -27.07 0.17
C PRO A 172 5.76 -26.21 1.38
N GLU A 173 4.81 -26.02 2.30
CA GLU A 173 5.14 -25.41 3.59
C GLU A 173 6.21 -26.28 4.28
N PRO A 174 7.29 -25.69 4.81
CA PRO A 174 8.25 -26.43 5.60
C PRO A 174 7.50 -27.07 6.77
N GLU A 175 7.75 -28.36 7.02
CA GLU A 175 7.18 -28.99 8.21
C GLU A 175 7.65 -28.22 9.44
N PRO A 176 6.78 -27.97 10.44
CA PRO A 176 7.23 -27.40 11.69
C PRO A 176 8.33 -28.30 12.22
N GLU A 177 9.49 -27.70 12.50
CA GLU A 177 10.61 -28.44 13.08
C GLU A 177 10.14 -28.93 14.46
N ASP A 178 9.85 -30.23 14.58
CA ASP A 178 9.34 -30.87 15.82
C ASP A 178 10.36 -30.81 16.98
N ALA A 179 11.56 -30.30 16.72
CA ALA A 179 12.58 -30.06 17.73
C ALA A 179 12.38 -28.66 18.33
N LEU A 180 12.03 -28.62 19.62
CA LEU A 180 12.32 -27.44 20.43
C LEU A 180 13.82 -27.15 20.27
N PRO A 181 14.23 -25.96 19.78
CA PRO A 181 15.64 -25.61 19.75
C PRO A 181 16.20 -25.73 21.17
N PRO A 182 17.46 -26.16 21.36
CA PRO A 182 18.08 -26.18 22.67
C PRO A 182 17.96 -24.79 23.31
N LEU A 183 17.55 -24.74 24.58
CA LEU A 183 17.28 -23.51 25.36
C LEU A 183 18.44 -22.48 25.38
N GLU A 184 19.63 -22.88 24.91
CA GLU A 184 20.82 -22.03 24.80
C GLU A 184 20.84 -21.18 23.51
N ASP A 185 20.07 -21.56 22.48
CA ASP A 185 19.94 -20.85 21.19
C ASP A 185 18.62 -20.08 21.06
N GLU A 186 17.80 -20.03 22.12
CA GLU A 186 16.59 -19.22 22.14
C GLU A 186 16.97 -17.73 22.26
N ASP A 187 16.83 -17.00 21.15
CA ASP A 187 16.69 -15.54 21.22
C ASP A 187 15.36 -15.24 21.91
N LEU A 188 15.41 -15.10 23.23
CA LEU A 188 14.24 -14.81 24.09
C LEU A 188 13.57 -13.47 23.74
N ASP A 189 14.23 -12.62 22.94
CA ASP A 189 13.69 -11.38 22.42
C ASP A 189 13.09 -11.52 21.00
N ALA A 190 13.09 -12.73 20.41
CA ALA A 190 12.49 -12.97 19.11
C ALA A 190 10.97 -12.71 19.13
N ASP A 191 10.50 -11.87 18.21
CA ASP A 191 9.07 -11.58 18.03
C ASP A 191 8.34 -12.82 17.47
N LEU A 192 7.77 -13.62 18.37
CA LEU A 192 6.96 -14.82 18.06
C LEU A 192 5.53 -14.50 17.58
N GLY A 193 5.19 -13.22 17.37
CA GLY A 193 3.90 -12.84 16.84
C GLY A 193 3.70 -13.32 15.42
N LEU A 194 2.62 -14.06 15.15
CA LEU A 194 2.22 -14.39 13.77
C LEU A 194 1.88 -13.10 13.02
N ARG A 195 2.65 -12.82 11.97
CA ARG A 195 2.49 -11.66 11.11
C ARG A 195 1.64 -12.03 9.88
N PRO A 196 0.91 -11.07 9.29
CA PRO A 196 0.13 -11.33 8.08
C PRO A 196 0.92 -11.95 6.91
N GLU A 197 2.23 -11.69 6.86
CA GLU A 197 3.17 -12.20 5.87
C GLU A 197 3.43 -13.70 5.99
N ASP A 198 3.31 -14.25 7.20
CA ASP A 198 3.62 -15.66 7.47
C ASP A 198 2.59 -16.58 6.80
N ALA A 199 1.40 -16.06 6.46
CA ALA A 199 0.35 -16.75 5.72
C ALA A 199 0.47 -16.65 4.18
N LEU A 200 1.46 -15.90 3.66
CA LEU A 200 1.71 -15.81 2.21
C LEU A 200 2.39 -17.08 1.74
N ALA A 201 2.17 -17.54 0.50
CA ALA A 201 2.82 -18.76 0.00
C ALA A 201 4.35 -18.57 -0.19
N LEU A 202 5.12 -19.62 0.11
CA LEU A 202 6.56 -19.66 -0.15
C LEU A 202 6.82 -19.89 -1.65
N PRO A 203 7.44 -18.94 -2.38
CA PRO A 203 7.62 -19.08 -3.81
C PRO A 203 8.66 -20.15 -4.18
N ALA A 204 8.40 -20.91 -5.24
CA ALA A 204 9.40 -21.77 -5.86
C ALA A 204 10.21 -20.96 -6.87
N GLN A 205 11.30 -20.35 -6.39
CA GLN A 205 12.06 -19.33 -7.14
C GLN A 205 12.44 -19.77 -8.56
N ASP A 206 12.95 -21.00 -8.74
CA ASP A 206 13.35 -21.51 -10.05
C ASP A 206 12.19 -21.60 -11.05
N GLU A 207 11.01 -21.99 -10.57
CA GLU A 207 9.79 -22.08 -11.40
C GLU A 207 9.26 -20.69 -11.75
N VAL A 208 9.36 -19.74 -10.81
CA VAL A 208 9.01 -18.34 -11.04
C VAL A 208 9.98 -17.71 -12.06
N ALA A 209 11.29 -17.99 -11.95
CA ALA A 209 12.31 -17.49 -12.88
C ALA A 209 12.07 -18.02 -14.30
N ARG A 210 11.84 -19.33 -14.46
CA ARG A 210 11.50 -19.95 -15.76
C ARG A 210 10.20 -19.43 -16.36
N TRP A 211 9.22 -19.05 -15.52
CA TRP A 211 8.05 -18.34 -16.00
C TRP A 211 8.40 -16.93 -16.47
N TRP A 212 9.20 -16.20 -15.69
CA TRP A 212 9.58 -14.81 -15.99
C TRP A 212 10.36 -14.68 -17.29
N GLU A 213 11.30 -15.58 -17.56
CA GLU A 213 12.06 -15.61 -18.82
C GLU A 213 11.16 -15.66 -20.07
N ARG A 214 10.01 -16.33 -19.98
CA ARG A 214 9.03 -16.45 -21.07
C ARG A 214 8.07 -15.27 -21.14
N ALA A 215 7.78 -14.64 -20.00
CA ALA A 215 6.77 -13.58 -19.89
C ALA A 215 7.35 -12.17 -20.07
N ARG A 216 8.62 -11.95 -19.73
CA ARG A 216 9.23 -10.61 -19.60
C ARG A 216 9.19 -9.78 -20.88
N ASP A 217 9.24 -10.40 -22.05
CA ASP A 217 9.20 -9.71 -23.35
C ASP A 217 7.85 -9.00 -23.59
N GLY A 218 6.80 -9.38 -22.86
CA GLY A 218 5.51 -8.69 -22.83
C GLY A 218 5.48 -7.43 -21.95
N PHE A 219 6.55 -7.14 -21.22
CA PHE A 219 6.65 -6.01 -20.30
C PHE A 219 7.59 -4.93 -20.86
N SER A 220 7.07 -3.72 -21.05
CA SER A 220 7.87 -2.55 -21.42
C SER A 220 8.42 -1.85 -20.17
N PRO A 221 9.69 -1.42 -20.17
CA PRO A 221 10.28 -0.70 -19.04
C PRO A 221 9.61 0.65 -18.77
N ASP A 222 9.01 1.27 -19.80
CA ASP A 222 8.37 2.58 -19.70
C ASP A 222 7.00 2.51 -19.03
N ASN A 223 6.39 1.32 -19.01
CA ASN A 223 5.05 1.13 -18.48
C ASN A 223 5.08 0.80 -16.98
N ARG A 224 4.03 1.27 -16.29
CA ARG A 224 3.64 0.74 -14.99
C ARG A 224 2.65 -0.39 -15.18
N TYR A 225 2.78 -1.45 -14.41
CA TYR A 225 1.93 -2.64 -14.43
C TYR A 225 1.22 -2.84 -13.09
N LEU A 226 0.03 -3.43 -13.14
CA LEU A 226 -0.70 -3.87 -11.98
C LEU A 226 -1.37 -5.20 -12.32
N LEU A 227 -0.96 -6.27 -11.61
CA LEU A 227 -1.42 -7.63 -11.84
C LEU A 227 -1.24 -8.06 -13.31
N GLY A 228 -0.07 -7.76 -13.90
CA GLY A 228 0.29 -8.16 -15.26
C GLY A 228 -0.34 -7.33 -16.38
N LYS A 229 -1.16 -6.33 -16.04
CA LYS A 229 -1.78 -5.42 -17.01
C LYS A 229 -1.12 -4.04 -16.93
N PRO A 230 -0.97 -3.31 -18.06
CA PRO A 230 -0.61 -1.90 -18.01
C PRO A 230 -1.56 -1.12 -17.10
N PHE A 231 -1.00 -0.22 -16.30
CA PHE A 231 -1.72 0.53 -15.29
C PHE A 231 -2.71 1.49 -15.94
N THR A 232 -3.99 1.31 -15.60
CA THR A 232 -5.12 2.12 -16.05
C THR A 232 -6.14 2.22 -14.91
N GLY A 233 -7.15 3.09 -15.07
CA GLY A 233 -8.30 3.09 -14.16
C GLY A 233 -8.98 1.72 -14.10
N ALA A 234 -9.09 1.02 -15.24
CA ALA A 234 -9.62 -0.33 -15.31
C ALA A 234 -8.82 -1.34 -14.47
N SER A 235 -7.49 -1.38 -14.61
CA SER A 235 -6.67 -2.31 -13.83
C SER A 235 -6.72 -2.03 -12.33
N LEU A 236 -6.78 -0.76 -11.93
CA LEU A 236 -6.92 -0.37 -10.52
C LEU A 236 -8.26 -0.81 -9.92
N LEU A 237 -9.36 -0.62 -10.65
CA LEU A 237 -10.69 -1.06 -10.22
C LEU A 237 -10.81 -2.59 -10.19
N ASP A 238 -10.25 -3.29 -11.17
CA ASP A 238 -10.17 -4.75 -11.18
C ASP A 238 -9.39 -5.26 -9.95
N ALA A 239 -8.23 -4.66 -9.64
CA ALA A 239 -7.44 -4.99 -8.46
C ALA A 239 -8.18 -4.70 -7.15
N LEU A 240 -8.98 -3.63 -7.09
CA LEU A 240 -9.85 -3.34 -5.96
C LEU A 240 -11.01 -4.32 -5.80
N ALA A 241 -11.51 -4.88 -6.90
CA ALA A 241 -12.63 -5.81 -6.89
C ALA A 241 -12.20 -7.25 -6.58
N GLN A 242 -11.08 -7.70 -7.16
CA GLN A 242 -10.68 -9.11 -7.18
C GLN A 242 -9.29 -9.37 -6.58
N GLY A 243 -8.53 -8.33 -6.24
CA GLY A 243 -7.17 -8.47 -5.71
C GLY A 243 -7.10 -8.90 -4.25
N PRO A 244 -5.90 -9.27 -3.76
CA PRO A 244 -5.69 -9.72 -2.38
C PRO A 244 -6.11 -8.66 -1.35
N MET A 245 -6.88 -9.06 -0.33
CA MET A 245 -7.41 -8.15 0.69
C MET A 245 -6.35 -7.27 1.35
N ARG A 246 -5.14 -7.84 1.57
CA ARG A 246 -4.01 -7.17 2.20
C ARG A 246 -3.58 -5.90 1.47
N ARG A 247 -3.74 -5.82 0.14
CA ARG A 247 -3.29 -4.69 -0.68
C ARG A 247 -4.39 -3.69 -1.02
N ARG A 248 -5.67 -4.10 -0.90
CA ARG A 248 -6.84 -3.30 -1.33
C ARG A 248 -6.90 -1.91 -0.71
N HIS A 249 -6.44 -1.73 0.53
CA HIS A 249 -6.48 -0.43 1.21
C HIS A 249 -5.58 0.61 0.54
N LEU A 250 -4.41 0.21 0.03
CA LEU A 250 -3.52 1.12 -0.70
C LEU A 250 -4.04 1.42 -2.10
N TYR A 251 -4.65 0.44 -2.79
CA TYR A 251 -5.32 0.70 -4.07
C TYR A 251 -6.51 1.65 -3.90
N ALA A 252 -7.22 1.58 -2.78
CA ALA A 252 -8.32 2.49 -2.48
C ALA A 252 -7.81 3.92 -2.22
N LEU A 253 -6.71 4.04 -1.48
CA LEU A 253 -6.03 5.33 -1.29
C LEU A 253 -5.53 5.89 -2.63
N GLU A 254 -4.88 5.07 -3.46
CA GLU A 254 -4.44 5.48 -4.79
C GLU A 254 -5.60 5.99 -5.65
N LEU A 255 -6.74 5.29 -5.67
CA LEU A 255 -7.95 5.75 -6.36
C LEU A 255 -8.39 7.14 -5.85
N MET A 256 -8.41 7.35 -4.54
CA MET A 256 -8.79 8.62 -3.95
C MET A 256 -7.84 9.75 -4.33
N VAL A 257 -6.52 9.50 -4.27
CA VAL A 257 -5.50 10.49 -4.68
C VAL A 257 -5.64 10.82 -6.17
N ARG A 258 -5.73 9.82 -7.06
CA ARG A 258 -5.86 10.05 -8.51
C ARG A 258 -7.14 10.77 -8.90
N THR A 259 -8.21 10.64 -8.11
CA THR A 259 -9.52 11.26 -8.36
C THR A 259 -9.76 12.52 -7.53
N ARG A 260 -8.76 12.98 -6.79
CA ARG A 260 -8.86 14.11 -5.86
C ARG A 260 -10.00 14.00 -4.85
N GLY A 261 -10.24 12.78 -4.34
CA GLY A 261 -11.31 12.45 -3.41
C GLY A 261 -12.70 12.28 -4.05
N SER A 262 -12.83 12.41 -5.37
CA SER A 262 -14.13 12.27 -6.04
C SER A 262 -14.69 10.85 -5.98
N TYR A 263 -13.82 9.84 -5.91
CA TYR A 263 -14.22 8.44 -5.78
C TYR A 263 -13.43 7.76 -4.66
N ALA A 264 -14.14 7.03 -3.80
CA ALA A 264 -13.57 6.28 -2.70
C ALA A 264 -14.24 4.92 -2.54
N VAL A 265 -13.44 3.88 -2.31
CA VAL A 265 -13.93 2.53 -1.99
C VAL A 265 -13.53 2.21 -0.56
N GLN A 266 -14.51 2.07 0.32
CA GLN A 266 -14.29 1.73 1.73
C GLN A 266 -14.11 0.22 1.87
N VAL A 267 -12.87 -0.25 1.72
CA VAL A 267 -12.51 -1.68 1.67
C VAL A 267 -12.83 -2.48 2.94
N ARG A 268 -13.17 -1.80 4.04
CA ARG A 268 -13.61 -2.40 5.31
C ARG A 268 -15.14 -2.39 5.49
N ALA A 269 -15.89 -1.82 4.55
CA ALA A 269 -17.35 -1.75 4.63
C ALA A 269 -18.00 -3.08 4.22
N PHE A 270 -19.31 -3.21 4.40
CA PHE A 270 -20.03 -4.35 3.84
C PHE A 270 -19.90 -4.41 2.31
N THR A 271 -19.89 -5.62 1.77
CA THR A 271 -19.66 -5.89 0.34
C THR A 271 -20.66 -5.16 -0.56
N SER A 272 -21.92 -4.98 -0.13
CA SER A 272 -22.93 -4.21 -0.88
C SER A 272 -22.48 -2.77 -1.14
N ARG A 273 -22.02 -2.08 -0.11
CA ARG A 273 -21.49 -0.71 -0.21
C ARG A 273 -20.22 -0.66 -1.07
N GLN A 274 -19.33 -1.64 -0.90
CA GLN A 274 -18.11 -1.70 -1.73
C GLN A 274 -18.46 -1.86 -3.22
N ARG A 275 -19.44 -2.70 -3.56
CA ARG A 275 -19.91 -2.90 -4.93
C ARG A 275 -20.53 -1.63 -5.52
N GLU A 276 -21.35 -0.94 -4.75
CA GLU A 276 -21.92 0.36 -5.15
C GLU A 276 -20.82 1.39 -5.42
N GLN A 277 -19.85 1.51 -4.51
CA GLN A 277 -18.71 2.43 -4.68
C GLN A 277 -17.85 2.09 -5.89
N LEU A 278 -17.61 0.80 -6.17
CA LEU A 278 -16.91 0.35 -7.37
C LEU A 278 -17.70 0.65 -8.64
N ALA A 279 -19.02 0.49 -8.62
CA ALA A 279 -19.89 0.84 -9.73
C ALA A 279 -19.88 2.35 -10.01
N LEU A 280 -19.92 3.20 -8.97
CA LEU A 280 -19.75 4.65 -9.14
C LEU A 280 -18.37 4.98 -9.71
N ALA A 281 -17.31 4.35 -9.19
CA ALA A 281 -15.94 4.58 -9.65
C ALA A 281 -15.67 4.09 -11.08
N SER A 282 -16.56 3.30 -11.70
CA SER A 282 -16.41 2.92 -13.10
C SER A 282 -16.39 4.11 -14.06
N ALA A 283 -16.91 5.27 -13.62
CA ALA A 283 -16.86 6.52 -14.37
C ALA A 283 -15.42 7.01 -14.69
N VAL A 284 -14.40 6.57 -13.93
CA VAL A 284 -12.99 6.92 -14.17
C VAL A 284 -12.19 5.80 -14.83
N ARG A 285 -12.83 4.69 -15.23
CA ARG A 285 -12.18 3.50 -15.79
C ARG A 285 -11.20 3.80 -16.93
N GLU A 286 -11.59 4.68 -17.84
CA GLU A 286 -10.81 5.06 -19.03
C GLU A 286 -10.07 6.39 -18.88
N ARG A 287 -10.43 7.19 -17.87
CA ARG A 287 -9.99 8.59 -17.73
C ARG A 287 -8.98 8.81 -16.63
N LEU A 288 -8.70 7.78 -15.81
CA LEU A 288 -7.74 7.89 -14.73
C LEU A 288 -6.33 8.03 -15.32
N PRO A 289 -5.61 9.13 -15.05
CA PRO A 289 -4.27 9.31 -15.57
C PRO A 289 -3.34 8.22 -15.03
N ALA A 290 -2.49 7.68 -15.89
CA ALA A 290 -1.47 6.68 -15.55
C ALA A 290 -0.15 7.30 -15.06
N TRP A 291 0.05 8.59 -15.29
CA TRP A 291 1.25 9.33 -14.90
C TRP A 291 1.31 9.58 -13.37
N GLY A 292 2.48 9.99 -12.87
CA GLY A 292 2.73 10.14 -11.43
C GLY A 292 2.05 11.35 -10.82
N PHE A 293 1.60 11.26 -9.57
CA PHE A 293 0.64 12.21 -8.95
C PHE A 293 0.97 13.72 -9.02
N MET A 294 2.20 14.10 -9.39
CA MET A 294 2.69 15.48 -9.49
C MET A 294 2.79 16.04 -10.93
N SER A 295 2.30 15.31 -11.93
CA SER A 295 2.18 15.86 -13.32
C SER A 295 0.99 16.82 -13.42
#